data_AF-A0A7J4PJS8-F1
#
_entry.id   AF-A0A7J4PJS8-F1
#
_cell.length_a   1.000
_cell.length_b   1.000
_cell.length_c   1.000
_cell.angle_alpha   90.00
_cell.angle_beta   90.00
_cell.angle_gamma   90.00
#
_symmetry.space_group_name_H-M   'P 1'
#
loop_
_entity.id
_entity.type
_entity.pdbx_description
1 polymer ?
#
loop_
_entity_poly.entity_id
_entity_poly.type
_entity_poly.pdbx_seq_one_letter_code
_entity_poly.pdbx_strand_id
1 'polypeptide(L)'
;MDAAKDGDTIIVYSGIYEENVDVNKELTIISESGNPQDTVVQAPGGYGKIFNITANNVTINGFKVEDGDQGIILDGVQYNNISNNKISCMHGIVLGSSSNNTLHNNNCGYLNSIHLNYSNNNFLSNNSFSAMEFCFFMEHSNNNILIGNSIGGEHPLWLRYSCNNTMSDNSIIGAWEGIDLLYSSNNTMSNNSIGGGDLGIRMSHSNNTTMSNNSVSGMWGIGMHSSSYCTMSNNTVSTHGGDGFGLGDSSNNILKDNTVIEEWVSGDRSRSFHLRSSNNNILTGNIARRTKLDEGWGNIHLNNSNSNLIYNNYFNSPNNVYDDGNNIWNITKTPGTNIIGGPFLGGNYWSDYAGADTDGDGLGDTLLPYDSEGQIANGGDYLPLVTPAEHPEPASIYTVNSGAG
;
A
#
# COMPACT_ATOMS: atom_id res chain seq x y z
N MET A 1 31.56 27.64 -9.41
CA MET A 1 31.94 26.21 -9.50
C MET A 1 33.44 26.00 -9.73
N ASP A 2 34.05 26.62 -10.74
CA ASP A 2 35.43 26.36 -11.15
C ASP A 2 36.49 26.53 -10.05
N ALA A 3 36.35 27.56 -9.21
CA ALA A 3 37.30 27.87 -8.15
C ALA A 3 37.17 26.97 -6.90
N ALA A 4 36.05 26.27 -6.73
CA ALA A 4 35.80 25.43 -5.57
C ALA A 4 36.62 24.13 -5.63
N LYS A 5 36.99 23.61 -4.46
CA LYS A 5 37.69 22.34 -4.26
C LYS A 5 36.77 21.34 -3.56
N ASP A 6 37.15 20.07 -3.59
CA ASP A 6 36.43 19.03 -2.85
C ASP A 6 36.34 19.38 -1.35
N GLY A 7 35.16 19.24 -0.79
CA GLY A 7 34.80 19.59 0.59
C GLY A 7 34.40 21.05 0.80
N ASP A 8 34.50 21.92 -0.22
CA ASP A 8 34.12 23.32 -0.07
C ASP A 8 32.59 23.47 0.09
N THR A 9 32.21 24.52 0.81
CA THR A 9 30.81 24.98 0.89
C THR A 9 30.61 26.22 0.04
N ILE A 10 29.62 26.15 -0.86
CA ILE A 10 29.15 27.27 -1.67
C ILE A 10 27.85 27.77 -1.07
N ILE A 11 27.89 29.01 -0.56
CA ILE A 11 26.72 29.70 -0.03
C ILE A 11 26.16 30.61 -1.12
N VAL A 12 24.92 30.38 -1.51
CA VAL A 12 24.23 31.13 -2.56
C VAL A 12 23.22 32.07 -1.90
N TYR A 13 23.41 33.38 -2.11
CA TYR A 13 22.50 34.39 -1.59
C TYR A 13 21.21 34.45 -2.41
N SER A 14 20.17 35.05 -1.84
CA SER A 14 18.88 35.22 -2.50
C SER A 14 19.02 35.91 -3.86
N GLY A 15 18.29 35.41 -4.86
CA GLY A 15 18.38 35.88 -6.23
C GLY A 15 17.85 34.85 -7.23
N ILE A 16 17.86 35.25 -8.50
CA ILE A 16 17.54 34.37 -9.63
C ILE A 16 18.83 34.10 -10.40
N TYR A 17 19.16 32.84 -10.57
CA TYR A 17 20.36 32.34 -11.23
C TYR A 17 19.93 31.56 -12.47
N GLU A 18 20.24 32.10 -13.65
CA GLU A 18 19.96 31.44 -14.93
C GLU A 18 21.20 30.64 -15.35
N GLU A 19 21.27 29.38 -14.92
CA GLU A 19 22.46 28.52 -15.07
C GLU A 19 22.10 27.04 -15.08
N ASN A 20 22.88 26.25 -15.82
CA ASN A 20 22.93 24.79 -15.71
C ASN A 20 24.20 24.43 -14.91
N VAL A 21 24.03 23.87 -13.73
CA VAL A 21 25.08 23.68 -12.72
C VAL A 21 25.60 22.24 -12.77
N ASP A 22 26.81 22.07 -13.33
CA ASP A 22 27.54 20.81 -13.25
C ASP A 22 28.27 20.67 -11.91
N VAL A 23 27.88 19.65 -11.13
CA VAL A 23 28.46 19.36 -9.81
C VAL A 23 29.30 18.08 -9.90
N ASN A 24 30.56 18.25 -10.28
CA ASN A 24 31.54 17.18 -10.51
C ASN A 24 32.63 17.08 -9.43
N LYS A 25 32.42 17.75 -8.29
CA LYS A 25 33.28 17.78 -7.10
C LYS A 25 32.45 17.52 -5.86
N GLU A 26 33.06 17.01 -4.80
CA GLU A 26 32.41 16.88 -3.49
C GLU A 26 32.14 18.29 -2.95
N LEU A 27 30.88 18.74 -2.97
CA LEU A 27 30.53 20.12 -2.63
C LEU A 27 29.27 20.18 -1.78
N THR A 28 29.25 21.11 -0.83
CA THR A 28 28.03 21.51 -0.15
C THR A 28 27.52 22.81 -0.75
N ILE A 29 26.41 22.77 -1.48
CA ILE A 29 25.81 23.93 -2.13
C ILE A 29 24.49 24.23 -1.42
N ILE A 30 24.40 25.41 -0.79
CA ILE A 30 23.26 25.78 0.05
C ILE A 30 22.76 27.18 -0.29
N SER A 31 21.43 27.36 -0.25
CA SER A 31 20.81 28.67 -0.18
C SER A 31 21.03 29.27 1.20
N GLU A 32 21.51 30.51 1.27
CA GLU A 32 21.79 31.21 2.53
C GLU A 32 20.53 31.40 3.38
N SER A 33 19.41 31.74 2.73
CA SER A 33 18.12 31.95 3.39
C SER A 33 17.53 30.67 4.00
N GLY A 34 17.89 29.50 3.48
CA GLY A 34 17.24 28.22 3.77
C GLY A 34 15.79 28.09 3.27
N ASN A 35 15.21 29.16 2.72
CA ASN A 35 13.85 29.17 2.15
C ASN A 35 13.94 29.03 0.62
N PRO A 36 13.40 27.95 0.02
CA PRO A 36 13.48 27.72 -1.41
C PRO A 36 13.00 28.89 -2.27
N GLN A 37 11.99 29.65 -1.83
CA GLN A 37 11.47 30.75 -2.65
C GLN A 37 12.47 31.87 -2.91
N ASP A 38 13.48 32.03 -2.05
CA ASP A 38 14.35 33.21 -2.10
C ASP A 38 15.56 33.02 -3.03
N THR A 39 15.92 31.76 -3.35
CA THR A 39 17.07 31.43 -4.20
C THR A 39 16.61 30.50 -5.32
N VAL A 40 16.41 31.08 -6.50
CA VAL A 40 15.90 30.41 -7.69
C VAL A 40 17.05 30.06 -8.62
N VAL A 41 17.13 28.81 -9.04
CA VAL A 41 18.01 28.34 -10.12
C VAL A 41 17.13 27.84 -11.26
N GLN A 42 17.32 28.40 -12.44
CA GLN A 42 16.51 28.11 -13.62
C GLN A 42 17.38 27.90 -14.86
N ALA A 43 16.92 27.07 -15.80
CA ALA A 43 17.71 26.74 -16.98
C ALA A 43 17.71 27.89 -18.00
N PRO A 44 18.87 28.26 -18.58
CA PRO A 44 18.92 29.25 -19.65
C PRO A 44 18.08 28.83 -20.85
N GLY A 45 17.08 29.65 -21.21
CA GLY A 45 16.19 29.38 -22.34
C GLY A 45 15.24 28.19 -22.19
N GLY A 46 15.10 27.63 -20.98
CA GLY A 46 14.10 26.59 -20.69
C GLY A 46 14.52 25.13 -20.90
N TYR A 47 15.79 24.87 -21.26
CA TYR A 47 16.25 23.53 -21.67
C TYR A 47 17.45 23.06 -20.84
N GLY A 48 17.51 21.74 -20.60
CA GLY A 48 18.65 21.08 -19.97
C GLY A 48 18.47 20.69 -18.50
N LYS A 49 19.59 20.32 -17.86
CA LYS A 49 19.69 19.88 -16.47
C LYS A 49 20.12 21.04 -15.59
N ILE A 50 19.29 21.41 -14.61
CA ILE A 50 19.62 22.53 -13.72
C ILE A 50 20.73 22.15 -12.74
N PHE A 51 20.61 21.00 -12.06
CA PHE A 51 21.70 20.42 -11.28
C PHE A 51 22.07 19.05 -11.85
N ASN A 52 23.28 18.92 -12.38
CA ASN A 52 23.83 17.67 -12.90
C ASN A 52 24.94 17.17 -11.97
N ILE A 53 24.60 16.23 -11.09
CA ILE A 53 25.46 15.74 -10.02
C ILE A 53 26.16 14.45 -10.46
N THR A 54 27.48 14.54 -10.59
CA THR A 54 28.37 13.45 -11.03
C THR A 54 29.49 13.17 -10.03
N ALA A 55 29.45 13.80 -8.86
CA ALA A 55 30.32 13.51 -7.72
C ALA A 55 29.52 12.94 -6.53
N ASN A 56 30.24 12.22 -5.67
CA ASN A 56 29.70 11.71 -4.41
C ASN A 56 29.75 12.78 -3.31
N ASN A 57 29.06 12.52 -2.20
CA ASN A 57 29.07 13.38 -1.00
C ASN A 57 28.65 14.84 -1.27
N VAL A 58 27.85 15.08 -2.30
CA VAL A 58 27.31 16.40 -2.62
C VAL A 58 26.08 16.69 -1.78
N THR A 59 25.97 17.93 -1.29
CA THR A 59 24.73 18.45 -0.70
C THR A 59 24.15 19.54 -1.57
N ILE A 60 22.86 19.43 -1.92
CA ILE A 60 22.06 20.50 -2.54
C ILE A 60 20.91 20.84 -1.61
N ASN A 61 20.90 22.06 -1.05
CA ASN A 61 19.94 22.45 -0.02
C ASN A 61 19.29 23.82 -0.24
N GLY A 62 17.95 23.87 -0.14
CA GLY A 62 17.23 25.12 0.04
C GLY A 62 16.95 25.92 -1.24
N PHE A 63 16.95 25.28 -2.41
CA PHE A 63 16.75 25.96 -3.69
C PHE A 63 15.33 25.80 -4.24
N LYS A 64 14.83 26.82 -4.93
CA LYS A 64 13.79 26.65 -5.95
C LYS A 64 14.45 26.36 -7.29
N VAL A 65 14.00 25.29 -7.95
CA VAL A 65 14.56 24.76 -9.20
C VAL A 65 13.43 24.71 -10.22
N GLU A 66 13.46 25.56 -11.24
CA GLU A 66 12.33 25.71 -12.18
C GLU A 66 12.75 25.98 -13.62
N ASP A 67 11.79 25.89 -14.55
CA ASP A 67 11.99 26.19 -15.97
C ASP A 67 13.11 25.38 -16.65
N GLY A 68 13.29 24.12 -16.25
CA GLY A 68 14.20 23.18 -16.92
C GLY A 68 13.49 21.91 -17.39
N ASP A 69 14.08 21.23 -18.36
CA ASP A 69 13.67 19.86 -18.75
C ASP A 69 13.90 18.90 -17.58
N GLN A 70 15.00 19.09 -16.86
CA GLN A 70 15.48 18.23 -15.79
C GLN A 70 15.93 19.07 -14.59
N GLY A 71 15.35 18.84 -13.42
CA GLY A 71 15.65 19.58 -12.19
C GLY A 71 16.98 19.17 -11.57
N ILE A 72 16.97 18.11 -10.76
CA ILE A 72 18.15 17.59 -10.06
C ILE A 72 18.43 16.16 -10.50
N ILE A 73 19.58 15.93 -11.11
CA ILE A 73 19.98 14.65 -11.69
C ILE A 73 21.20 14.10 -10.96
N LEU A 74 21.10 12.87 -10.47
CA LEU A 74 22.18 12.09 -9.88
C LEU A 74 22.51 10.95 -10.84
N ASP A 75 23.74 10.92 -11.35
CA ASP A 75 24.17 9.95 -12.36
C ASP A 75 25.42 9.18 -11.90
N GLY A 76 25.23 7.92 -11.49
CA GLY A 76 26.30 7.03 -11.03
C GLY A 76 26.93 7.43 -9.69
N VAL A 77 26.18 8.10 -8.80
CA VAL A 77 26.71 8.70 -7.57
C VAL A 77 26.10 8.16 -6.29
N GLN A 78 26.78 8.40 -5.17
CA GLN A 78 26.41 7.91 -3.84
C GLN A 78 26.67 8.92 -2.73
N TYR A 79 25.99 8.72 -1.61
CA TYR A 79 26.13 9.50 -0.37
C TYR A 79 25.79 10.99 -0.54
N ASN A 80 24.97 11.33 -1.53
CA ASN A 80 24.51 12.70 -1.73
C ASN A 80 23.29 13.00 -0.87
N ASN A 81 23.15 14.27 -0.49
CA ASN A 81 22.04 14.80 0.28
C ASN A 81 21.31 15.87 -0.53
N ILE A 82 20.09 15.55 -0.97
CA ILE A 82 19.22 16.49 -1.67
C ILE A 82 18.09 16.84 -0.71
N SER A 83 18.07 18.07 -0.21
CA SER A 83 17.14 18.43 0.86
C SER A 83 16.55 19.83 0.79
N ASN A 84 15.34 19.98 1.31
CA ASN A 84 14.66 21.27 1.39
C ASN A 84 14.56 22.00 0.03
N ASN A 85 14.41 21.29 -1.09
CA ASN A 85 14.31 21.94 -2.40
C ASN A 85 12.85 22.01 -2.87
N LYS A 86 12.49 23.06 -3.62
CA LYS A 86 11.23 23.14 -4.36
C LYS A 86 11.49 23.04 -5.86
N ILE A 87 11.00 21.99 -6.51
CA ILE A 87 11.36 21.65 -7.88
C ILE A 87 10.11 21.62 -8.76
N SER A 88 10.15 22.37 -9.85
CA SER A 88 9.07 22.49 -10.84
C SER A 88 9.67 22.44 -12.25
N CYS A 89 10.09 21.24 -12.66
CA CYS A 89 10.72 20.92 -13.94
C CYS A 89 10.00 19.73 -14.60
N MET A 90 10.12 19.52 -15.92
CA MET A 90 9.46 18.39 -16.60
C MET A 90 9.79 17.03 -15.95
N HIS A 91 11.07 16.81 -15.65
CA HIS A 91 11.52 15.74 -14.77
C HIS A 91 12.17 16.34 -13.53
N GLY A 92 11.59 16.08 -12.37
CA GLY A 92 11.99 16.69 -11.11
C GLY A 92 13.33 16.23 -10.56
N ILE A 93 13.34 15.08 -9.88
CA ILE A 93 14.55 14.43 -9.35
C ILE A 93 14.74 13.09 -10.04
N VAL A 94 15.91 12.85 -10.62
CA VAL A 94 16.22 11.55 -11.26
C VAL A 94 17.50 10.97 -10.69
N LEU A 95 17.42 9.72 -10.23
CA LEU A 95 18.56 8.92 -9.78
C LEU A 95 18.80 7.80 -10.80
N GLY A 96 19.89 7.90 -11.55
CA GLY A 96 20.36 6.87 -12.46
C GLY A 96 21.58 6.16 -11.87
N SER A 97 21.50 4.85 -11.67
CA SER A 97 22.58 4.04 -11.07
C SER A 97 23.16 4.64 -9.79
N SER A 98 22.33 5.33 -8.99
CA SER A 98 22.78 6.17 -7.88
C SER A 98 22.23 5.62 -6.57
N SER A 99 23.12 5.15 -5.71
CA SER A 99 22.76 4.38 -4.51
C SER A 99 23.22 5.08 -3.22
N ASN A 100 22.62 4.75 -2.08
CA ASN A 100 22.99 5.32 -0.77
C ASN A 100 22.83 6.85 -0.68
N ASN A 101 21.86 7.44 -1.38
CA ASN A 101 21.57 8.87 -1.31
C ASN A 101 20.42 9.15 -0.33
N THR A 102 20.41 10.35 0.23
CA THR A 102 19.34 10.85 1.10
C THR A 102 18.57 11.96 0.39
N LEU A 103 17.26 11.79 0.27
CA LEU A 103 16.34 12.80 -0.22
C LEU A 103 15.37 13.16 0.92
N HIS A 104 15.45 14.40 1.40
CA HIS A 104 14.70 14.81 2.58
C HIS A 104 13.97 16.14 2.40
N ASN A 105 12.68 16.18 2.71
CA ASN A 105 11.91 17.43 2.72
C ASN A 105 11.94 18.19 1.37
N ASN A 106 11.98 17.47 0.26
CA ASN A 106 11.86 18.08 -1.06
C ASN A 106 10.39 18.17 -1.46
N ASN A 107 10.00 19.28 -2.08
CA ASN A 107 8.71 19.45 -2.74
C ASN A 107 8.96 19.44 -4.25
N CYS A 108 8.44 18.44 -4.95
CA CYS A 108 8.71 18.30 -6.38
C CYS A 108 7.46 17.96 -7.16
N GLY A 109 7.16 18.75 -8.20
CA GLY A 109 5.99 18.51 -9.02
C GLY A 109 5.90 19.32 -10.31
N TYR A 110 5.57 18.60 -11.39
CA TYR A 110 5.12 19.12 -12.70
C TYR A 110 4.59 17.95 -13.55
N LEU A 111 5.38 17.43 -14.50
CA LEU A 111 5.02 16.28 -15.34
C LEU A 111 5.40 14.96 -14.67
N ASN A 112 6.68 14.80 -14.28
CA ASN A 112 7.20 13.67 -13.51
C ASN A 112 7.99 14.16 -12.28
N SER A 113 7.70 13.66 -11.08
CA SER A 113 8.34 14.16 -9.85
C SER A 113 9.66 13.47 -9.54
N ILE A 114 9.67 12.14 -9.39
CA ILE A 114 10.86 11.40 -9.02
C ILE A 114 10.96 10.05 -9.74
N HIS A 115 12.17 9.73 -10.21
CA HIS A 115 12.47 8.46 -10.85
C HIS A 115 13.79 7.87 -10.31
N LEU A 116 13.73 6.65 -9.78
CA LEU A 116 14.90 5.84 -9.43
C LEU A 116 15.07 4.70 -10.44
N ASN A 117 16.22 4.67 -11.10
CA ASN A 117 16.57 3.62 -12.06
C ASN A 117 17.91 2.98 -11.66
N TYR A 118 17.92 1.67 -11.45
CA TYR A 118 19.09 0.93 -10.90
C TYR A 118 19.68 1.57 -9.63
N SER A 119 18.83 2.20 -8.81
CA SER A 119 19.24 3.09 -7.72
C SER A 119 18.79 2.49 -6.38
N ASN A 120 19.75 1.92 -5.66
CA ASN A 120 19.48 1.07 -4.49
C ASN A 120 19.82 1.79 -3.17
N ASN A 121 19.27 1.31 -2.06
CA ASN A 121 19.66 1.77 -0.72
C ASN A 121 19.48 3.28 -0.49
N ASN A 122 18.55 3.94 -1.19
CA ASN A 122 18.27 5.35 -0.98
C ASN A 122 17.27 5.54 0.16
N PHE A 123 17.44 6.61 0.91
CA PHE A 123 16.57 7.00 2.02
C PHE A 123 15.78 8.24 1.62
N LEU A 124 14.47 8.09 1.49
CA LEU A 124 13.55 9.15 1.10
C LEU A 124 12.58 9.43 2.23
N SER A 125 12.71 10.60 2.86
CA SER A 125 11.89 10.97 4.01
C SER A 125 11.24 12.35 3.90
N ASN A 126 9.98 12.43 4.31
CA ASN A 126 9.22 13.68 4.40
C ASN A 126 9.18 14.48 3.08
N ASN A 127 9.27 13.82 1.93
CA ASN A 127 9.15 14.51 0.64
C ASN A 127 7.69 14.65 0.24
N SER A 128 7.38 15.72 -0.50
CA SER A 128 6.09 15.97 -1.13
C SER A 128 6.23 15.89 -2.64
N PHE A 129 5.76 14.80 -3.23
CA PHE A 129 5.77 14.58 -4.67
C PHE A 129 4.36 14.72 -5.24
N SER A 130 4.20 15.52 -6.29
CA SER A 130 2.92 15.70 -6.98
C SER A 130 3.12 15.85 -8.48
N ALA A 131 2.64 14.93 -9.31
CA ALA A 131 2.90 14.96 -10.75
C ALA A 131 1.63 14.74 -11.58
N MET A 132 1.64 15.22 -12.83
CA MET A 132 0.56 14.99 -13.80
C MET A 132 0.54 13.55 -14.32
N GLU A 133 1.69 12.91 -14.52
CA GLU A 133 1.78 11.52 -15.01
C GLU A 133 2.33 10.59 -13.90
N PHE A 134 3.64 10.29 -13.94
CA PHE A 134 4.29 9.44 -12.94
C PHE A 134 4.88 10.29 -11.81
N CYS A 135 4.34 10.12 -10.62
CA CYS A 135 4.84 10.84 -9.46
C CYS A 135 6.13 10.20 -8.94
N PHE A 136 6.08 8.94 -8.53
CA PHE A 136 7.23 8.20 -8.04
C PHE A 136 7.34 6.86 -8.78
N PHE A 137 8.30 6.78 -9.71
CA PHE A 137 8.62 5.55 -10.42
C PHE A 137 9.95 4.95 -9.96
N MET A 138 9.96 3.65 -9.65
CA MET A 138 11.16 2.88 -9.32
C MET A 138 11.31 1.68 -10.24
N GLU A 139 12.42 1.62 -10.97
CA GLU A 139 12.77 0.50 -11.85
C GLU A 139 14.13 -0.09 -11.44
N HIS A 140 14.17 -1.43 -11.25
CA HIS A 140 15.37 -2.15 -10.80
C HIS A 140 16.04 -1.55 -9.55
N SER A 141 15.25 -0.96 -8.66
CA SER A 141 15.72 -0.15 -7.55
C SER A 141 15.30 -0.77 -6.23
N ASN A 142 16.26 -1.40 -5.56
CA ASN A 142 16.04 -2.29 -4.42
C ASN A 142 16.50 -1.65 -3.10
N ASN A 143 15.99 -2.16 -1.99
CA ASN A 143 16.43 -1.78 -0.64
C ASN A 143 16.25 -0.28 -0.33
N ASN A 144 15.35 0.41 -1.02
CA ASN A 144 15.03 1.81 -0.73
C ASN A 144 14.06 1.89 0.44
N ILE A 145 14.17 2.97 1.20
CA ILE A 145 13.36 3.24 2.38
C ILE A 145 12.61 4.55 2.14
N LEU A 146 11.27 4.47 2.13
CA LEU A 146 10.36 5.58 1.92
C LEU A 146 9.55 5.79 3.21
N ILE A 147 9.81 6.87 3.95
CA ILE A 147 9.15 7.15 5.24
C ILE A 147 8.50 8.53 5.25
N GLY A 148 7.23 8.62 5.64
CA GLY A 148 6.59 9.91 5.89
C GLY A 148 6.41 10.78 4.64
N ASN A 149 6.43 10.20 3.44
CA ASN A 149 6.30 10.96 2.20
C ASN A 149 4.82 11.18 1.85
N SER A 150 4.53 12.31 1.22
CA SER A 150 3.25 12.62 0.58
C SER A 150 3.42 12.49 -0.94
N ILE A 151 2.68 11.58 -1.57
CA ILE A 151 2.83 11.24 -2.99
C ILE A 151 1.45 11.33 -3.66
N GLY A 152 1.30 12.21 -4.64
CA GLY A 152 0.04 12.45 -5.34
C GLY A 152 0.18 12.54 -6.86
N GLY A 153 -0.85 12.16 -7.60
CA GLY A 153 -0.87 12.28 -9.07
C GLY A 153 -1.79 11.27 -9.73
N GLU A 154 -1.65 11.08 -11.05
CA GLU A 154 -2.38 10.02 -11.76
C GLU A 154 -1.85 8.63 -11.36
N HIS A 155 -0.53 8.45 -11.46
CA HIS A 155 0.20 7.25 -11.09
C HIS A 155 1.20 7.56 -9.96
N PRO A 156 0.76 7.53 -8.69
CA PRO A 156 1.54 8.08 -7.58
C PRO A 156 2.78 7.24 -7.24
N LEU A 157 2.66 5.91 -7.05
CA LEU A 157 3.81 5.06 -6.68
C LEU A 157 3.84 3.74 -7.44
N TRP A 158 4.84 3.57 -8.30
CA TRP A 158 5.04 2.39 -9.13
C TRP A 158 6.41 1.75 -8.90
N LEU A 159 6.40 0.45 -8.60
CA LEU A 159 7.60 -0.36 -8.39
C LEU A 159 7.67 -1.46 -9.45
N ARG A 160 8.67 -1.38 -10.33
CA ARG A 160 8.93 -2.39 -11.37
C ARG A 160 10.28 -3.06 -11.12
N TYR A 161 10.29 -4.39 -11.01
CA TYR A 161 11.50 -5.17 -10.71
C TYR A 161 12.27 -4.66 -9.49
N SER A 162 11.55 -4.12 -8.50
CA SER A 162 12.11 -3.35 -7.39
C SER A 162 11.75 -4.02 -6.07
N CYS A 163 12.70 -4.81 -5.57
CA CYS A 163 12.51 -5.71 -4.43
C CYS A 163 13.09 -5.15 -3.14
N ASN A 164 12.67 -5.70 -2.01
CA ASN A 164 13.22 -5.40 -0.68
C ASN A 164 13.09 -3.93 -0.24
N ASN A 165 12.11 -3.18 -0.76
CA ASN A 165 11.86 -1.80 -0.34
C ASN A 165 10.97 -1.78 0.91
N THR A 166 11.19 -0.77 1.75
CA THR A 166 10.37 -0.51 2.94
C THR A 166 9.64 0.82 2.77
N MET A 167 8.32 0.79 2.94
CA MET A 167 7.44 1.94 2.81
C MET A 167 6.61 2.08 4.08
N SER A 168 6.90 3.09 4.90
CA SER A 168 6.12 3.34 6.13
C SER A 168 5.61 4.76 6.27
N ASP A 169 4.43 4.89 6.87
CA ASP A 169 3.86 6.18 7.26
C ASP A 169 3.69 7.16 6.09
N ASN A 170 3.52 6.66 4.86
CA ASN A 170 3.33 7.48 3.67
C ASN A 170 1.85 7.78 3.43
N SER A 171 1.57 8.95 2.86
CA SER A 171 0.26 9.33 2.32
C SER A 171 0.32 9.30 0.80
N ILE A 172 -0.44 8.42 0.18
CA ILE A 172 -0.38 8.13 -1.26
C ILE A 172 -1.79 8.27 -1.84
N ILE A 173 -1.98 9.23 -2.75
CA ILE A 173 -3.29 9.54 -3.34
C ILE A 173 -3.18 9.57 -4.87
N GLY A 174 -3.75 8.56 -5.51
CA GLY A 174 -3.76 8.39 -6.97
C GLY A 174 -5.12 8.64 -7.59
N ALA A 175 -5.13 9.17 -8.81
CA ALA A 175 -6.36 9.32 -9.59
C ALA A 175 -6.90 7.95 -10.04
N TRP A 176 -6.04 7.00 -10.40
CA TRP A 176 -6.44 5.67 -10.88
C TRP A 176 -6.04 4.57 -9.89
N GLU A 177 -4.75 4.35 -9.67
CA GLU A 177 -4.30 3.44 -8.61
C GLU A 177 -3.45 4.11 -7.54
N GLY A 178 -3.48 3.56 -6.32
CA GLY A 178 -2.64 4.03 -5.22
C GLY A 178 -1.21 3.51 -5.29
N ILE A 179 -1.01 2.20 -5.42
CA ILE A 179 0.34 1.61 -5.59
C ILE A 179 0.28 0.46 -6.59
N ASP A 180 1.27 0.38 -7.50
CA ASP A 180 1.46 -0.81 -8.38
C ASP A 180 2.83 -1.46 -8.13
N LEU A 181 2.82 -2.78 -7.90
CA LEU A 181 3.99 -3.62 -7.71
C LEU A 181 4.04 -4.68 -8.81
N LEU A 182 4.97 -4.52 -9.75
CA LEU A 182 5.17 -5.44 -10.86
C LEU A 182 6.55 -6.12 -10.77
N TYR A 183 6.56 -7.44 -10.56
CA TYR A 183 7.78 -8.23 -10.35
C TYR A 183 8.65 -7.71 -9.19
N SER A 184 8.00 -7.24 -8.13
CA SER A 184 8.62 -6.49 -7.02
C SER A 184 8.38 -7.24 -5.71
N SER A 185 9.17 -8.29 -5.49
CA SER A 185 9.02 -9.19 -4.34
C SER A 185 9.71 -8.66 -3.07
N ASN A 186 9.37 -9.24 -1.91
CA ASN A 186 10.00 -8.97 -0.61
C ASN A 186 9.83 -7.52 -0.12
N ASN A 187 8.79 -6.81 -0.55
CA ASN A 187 8.54 -5.44 -0.08
C ASN A 187 7.80 -5.45 1.27
N THR A 188 8.03 -4.42 2.08
CA THR A 188 7.33 -4.20 3.36
C THR A 188 6.61 -2.87 3.34
N MET A 189 5.31 -2.87 3.64
CA MET A 189 4.47 -1.68 3.71
C MET A 189 3.74 -1.62 5.05
N SER A 190 3.95 -0.55 5.82
CA SER A 190 3.28 -0.39 7.12
C SER A 190 2.75 1.00 7.40
N ASN A 191 1.58 1.11 8.02
CA ASN A 191 0.99 2.39 8.46
C ASN A 191 0.79 3.42 7.34
N ASN A 192 0.62 2.98 6.09
CA ASN A 192 0.40 3.90 4.98
C ASN A 192 -1.10 4.21 4.82
N SER A 193 -1.40 5.43 4.39
CA SER A 193 -2.73 5.85 3.93
C SER A 193 -2.72 5.91 2.41
N ILE A 194 -3.44 5.00 1.76
CA ILE A 194 -3.41 4.79 0.31
C ILE A 194 -4.81 4.96 -0.26
N GLY A 195 -4.98 5.92 -1.17
CA GLY A 195 -6.20 6.10 -1.94
C GLY A 195 -5.93 5.99 -3.43
N GLY A 196 -6.70 5.19 -4.15
CA GLY A 196 -6.76 5.18 -5.62
C GLY A 196 -8.20 5.38 -6.08
N GLY A 197 -8.43 6.08 -7.19
CA GLY A 197 -9.79 6.23 -7.72
C GLY A 197 -10.41 4.90 -8.17
N ASP A 198 -9.63 4.08 -8.88
CA ASP A 198 -10.02 2.75 -9.35
C ASP A 198 -9.50 1.65 -8.40
N LEU A 199 -8.19 1.55 -8.16
CA LEU A 199 -7.61 0.45 -7.39
C LEU A 199 -6.73 0.97 -6.26
N GLY A 200 -6.93 0.49 -5.03
CA GLY A 200 -6.07 0.85 -3.91
C GLY A 200 -4.62 0.39 -4.13
N ILE A 201 -4.41 -0.92 -4.25
CA ILE A 201 -3.09 -1.51 -4.51
C ILE A 201 -3.20 -2.63 -5.54
N ARG A 202 -2.30 -2.63 -6.53
CA ARG A 202 -2.06 -3.75 -7.45
C ARG A 202 -0.75 -4.45 -7.14
N MET A 203 -0.76 -5.77 -7.10
CA MET A 203 0.43 -6.61 -7.04
C MET A 203 0.39 -7.67 -8.13
N SER A 204 1.43 -7.72 -8.95
CA SER A 204 1.59 -8.71 -10.02
C SER A 204 2.98 -9.35 -9.93
N HIS A 205 3.03 -10.67 -9.75
CA HIS A 205 4.29 -11.42 -9.65
C HIS A 205 5.21 -10.92 -8.52
N SER A 206 4.62 -10.46 -7.41
CA SER A 206 5.30 -9.78 -6.32
C SER A 206 5.15 -10.59 -5.03
N ASN A 207 5.95 -11.65 -4.91
CA ASN A 207 5.90 -12.63 -3.82
C ASN A 207 6.50 -12.10 -2.51
N ASN A 208 6.24 -12.79 -1.40
CA ASN A 208 6.88 -12.54 -0.10
C ASN A 208 6.73 -11.09 0.40
N THR A 209 5.65 -10.41 0.02
CA THR A 209 5.40 -9.02 0.43
C THR A 209 4.62 -9.00 1.74
N THR A 210 4.99 -8.11 2.66
CA THR A 210 4.28 -7.91 3.94
C THR A 210 3.60 -6.55 3.95
N MET A 211 2.28 -6.53 4.17
CA MET A 211 1.52 -5.30 4.37
C MET A 211 0.83 -5.33 5.74
N SER A 212 1.13 -4.35 6.59
CA SER A 212 0.56 -4.27 7.93
C SER A 212 0.01 -2.90 8.31
N ASN A 213 -1.14 -2.84 8.97
CA ASN A 213 -1.70 -1.59 9.51
C ASN A 213 -1.92 -0.49 8.45
N ASN A 214 -2.14 -0.84 7.18
CA ASN A 214 -2.40 0.15 6.13
C ASN A 214 -3.90 0.46 6.04
N SER A 215 -4.23 1.71 5.73
CA SER A 215 -5.57 2.14 5.33
C SER A 215 -5.61 2.28 3.82
N VAL A 216 -6.38 1.46 3.13
CA VAL A 216 -6.46 1.40 1.67
C VAL A 216 -7.88 1.72 1.21
N SER A 217 -8.04 2.61 0.24
CA SER A 217 -9.34 2.91 -0.37
C SER A 217 -9.28 2.94 -1.89
N GLY A 218 -10.33 2.43 -2.55
CA GLY A 218 -10.54 2.55 -3.99
C GLY A 218 -11.84 1.92 -4.48
N MET A 219 -12.08 1.84 -5.79
CA MET A 219 -13.19 1.04 -6.31
C MET A 219 -12.94 -0.45 -6.03
N TRP A 220 -11.73 -0.94 -6.31
CA TRP A 220 -11.16 -2.20 -5.83
C TRP A 220 -10.12 -1.92 -4.75
N GLY A 221 -10.00 -2.80 -3.75
CA GLY A 221 -9.07 -2.65 -2.63
C GLY A 221 -7.65 -3.09 -2.98
N ILE A 222 -7.26 -4.28 -2.50
CA ILE A 222 -5.95 -4.87 -2.70
C ILE A 222 -6.07 -6.06 -3.66
N GLY A 223 -5.54 -5.91 -4.88
CA GLY A 223 -5.50 -6.94 -5.90
C GLY A 223 -4.13 -7.62 -5.99
N MET A 224 -4.11 -8.94 -5.92
CA MET A 224 -2.92 -9.79 -5.99
C MET A 224 -3.06 -10.79 -7.15
N HIS A 225 -2.14 -10.73 -8.10
CA HIS A 225 -2.08 -11.62 -9.26
C HIS A 225 -0.74 -12.34 -9.29
N SER A 226 -0.77 -13.67 -9.35
CA SER A 226 0.43 -14.50 -9.35
C SER A 226 1.44 -14.13 -8.24
N SER A 227 0.92 -13.74 -7.06
CA SER A 227 1.69 -13.22 -5.94
C SER A 227 1.43 -14.09 -4.71
N SER A 228 2.43 -14.88 -4.34
CA SER A 228 2.35 -15.94 -3.33
C SER A 228 3.24 -15.63 -2.13
N TYR A 229 2.98 -16.30 -1.01
CA TYR A 229 3.75 -16.17 0.24
C TYR A 229 3.71 -14.76 0.86
N CYS A 230 2.69 -13.97 0.56
CA CYS A 230 2.49 -12.64 1.13
C CYS A 230 1.73 -12.71 2.46
N THR A 231 1.99 -11.73 3.34
CA THR A 231 1.28 -11.57 4.61
C THR A 231 0.59 -10.21 4.64
N MET A 232 -0.73 -10.21 4.69
CA MET A 232 -1.57 -9.02 4.84
C MET A 232 -2.17 -9.05 6.24
N SER A 233 -1.76 -8.14 7.12
CA SER A 233 -2.20 -8.12 8.52
C SER A 233 -2.74 -6.79 8.99
N ASN A 234 -3.83 -6.75 9.76
CA ASN A 234 -4.35 -5.52 10.37
C ASN A 234 -4.62 -4.36 9.38
N ASN A 235 -4.87 -4.65 8.10
CA ASN A 235 -5.17 -3.59 7.13
C ASN A 235 -6.66 -3.27 7.16
N THR A 236 -7.00 -1.98 6.99
CA THR A 236 -8.37 -1.53 6.74
C THR A 236 -8.52 -1.23 5.26
N VAL A 237 -9.45 -1.91 4.58
CA VAL A 237 -9.67 -1.77 3.14
C VAL A 237 -11.10 -1.31 2.89
N SER A 238 -11.27 -0.09 2.37
CA SER A 238 -12.57 0.50 2.05
C SER A 238 -12.82 0.49 0.54
N THR A 239 -13.89 -0.17 0.08
CA THR A 239 -14.22 -0.28 -1.34
C THR A 239 -15.57 0.32 -1.70
N HIS A 240 -15.72 0.71 -2.98
CA HIS A 240 -16.90 1.36 -3.53
C HIS A 240 -17.56 0.60 -4.69
N GLY A 241 -17.27 -0.70 -4.83
CA GLY A 241 -17.94 -1.55 -5.83
C GLY A 241 -17.15 -2.78 -6.30
N GLY A 242 -15.85 -2.86 -6.00
CA GLY A 242 -14.99 -3.99 -6.33
C GLY A 242 -14.65 -4.91 -5.15
N ASP A 243 -13.77 -5.88 -5.41
CA ASP A 243 -13.26 -6.79 -4.38
C ASP A 243 -12.43 -6.02 -3.33
N GLY A 244 -12.60 -6.35 -2.05
CA GLY A 244 -11.74 -5.86 -0.97
C GLY A 244 -10.33 -6.42 -1.08
N PHE A 245 -10.20 -7.74 -0.98
CA PHE A 245 -9.01 -8.49 -1.32
C PHE A 245 -9.31 -9.43 -2.49
N GLY A 246 -8.66 -9.21 -3.63
CA GLY A 246 -8.77 -10.08 -4.81
C GLY A 246 -7.46 -10.84 -5.05
N LEU A 247 -7.48 -12.17 -4.94
CA LEU A 247 -6.35 -13.05 -5.15
C LEU A 247 -6.59 -13.91 -6.39
N GLY A 248 -5.82 -13.68 -7.45
CA GLY A 248 -5.81 -14.50 -8.66
C GLY A 248 -4.50 -15.26 -8.78
N ASP A 249 -4.57 -16.58 -8.93
CA ASP A 249 -3.40 -17.46 -9.12
C ASP A 249 -2.33 -17.23 -8.03
N SER A 250 -2.77 -16.95 -6.80
CA SER A 250 -1.96 -16.42 -5.69
C SER A 250 -2.11 -17.32 -4.46
N SER A 251 -1.10 -18.16 -4.22
CA SER A 251 -1.18 -19.25 -3.23
C SER A 251 -0.30 -18.99 -2.00
N ASN A 252 -0.54 -19.72 -0.91
CA ASN A 252 0.27 -19.67 0.31
C ASN A 252 0.33 -18.28 0.97
N ASN A 253 -0.72 -17.46 0.84
CA ASN A 253 -0.80 -16.14 1.48
C ASN A 253 -1.50 -16.22 2.84
N ILE A 254 -1.20 -15.27 3.72
CA ILE A 254 -1.85 -15.12 5.02
C ILE A 254 -2.57 -13.78 5.02
N LEU A 255 -3.90 -13.82 5.15
CA LEU A 255 -4.74 -12.65 5.37
C LEU A 255 -5.25 -12.74 6.80
N LYS A 256 -4.69 -11.91 7.68
CA LYS A 256 -4.94 -11.97 9.11
C LYS A 256 -5.43 -10.64 9.68
N ASP A 257 -6.47 -10.65 10.51
CA ASP A 257 -6.91 -9.47 11.27
C ASP A 257 -7.25 -8.25 10.37
N ASN A 258 -7.61 -8.44 9.10
CA ASN A 258 -7.94 -7.33 8.20
C ASN A 258 -9.43 -6.97 8.33
N THR A 259 -9.74 -5.69 8.18
CA THR A 259 -11.12 -5.20 8.11
C THR A 259 -11.42 -4.72 6.70
N VAL A 260 -12.38 -5.35 6.04
CA VAL A 260 -12.91 -4.89 4.76
C VAL A 260 -14.23 -4.17 5.00
N ILE A 261 -14.33 -2.97 4.45
CA ILE A 261 -15.48 -2.08 4.55
C ILE A 261 -15.99 -1.82 3.15
N GLU A 262 -17.20 -2.27 2.84
CA GLU A 262 -17.84 -2.01 1.54
C GLU A 262 -18.87 -0.89 1.72
N GLU A 263 -18.60 0.31 1.17
CA GLU A 263 -19.41 1.52 1.38
C GLU A 263 -20.48 1.77 0.31
N TRP A 264 -20.29 1.28 -0.93
CA TRP A 264 -21.25 1.47 -2.03
C TRP A 264 -21.47 0.18 -2.81
N VAL A 265 -22.72 -0.26 -2.93
CA VAL A 265 -23.10 -1.44 -3.70
C VAL A 265 -24.00 -1.00 -4.85
N SER A 266 -23.40 -0.83 -6.03
CA SER A 266 -24.12 -0.95 -7.29
C SER A 266 -23.30 -1.86 -8.21
N GLY A 267 -23.83 -3.04 -8.51
CA GLY A 267 -23.25 -4.00 -9.46
C GLY A 267 -22.87 -5.36 -8.87
N ASP A 268 -23.02 -6.40 -9.70
CA ASP A 268 -22.96 -7.82 -9.34
C ASP A 268 -21.56 -8.36 -8.99
N ARG A 269 -20.57 -7.57 -8.53
CA ARG A 269 -19.17 -8.05 -8.43
C ARG A 269 -18.44 -7.75 -7.13
N SER A 270 -19.06 -7.12 -6.14
CA SER A 270 -18.40 -6.77 -4.87
C SER A 270 -18.32 -7.98 -3.94
N ARG A 271 -17.11 -8.28 -3.45
CA ARG A 271 -16.80 -9.32 -2.46
C ARG A 271 -15.72 -8.83 -1.51
N SER A 272 -15.79 -9.21 -0.24
CA SER A 272 -14.74 -8.80 0.70
C SER A 272 -13.44 -9.55 0.46
N PHE A 273 -13.55 -10.85 0.17
CA PHE A 273 -12.44 -11.75 -0.15
C PHE A 273 -12.79 -12.58 -1.39
N HIS A 274 -12.00 -12.47 -2.44
CA HIS A 274 -12.18 -13.25 -3.65
C HIS A 274 -10.89 -13.97 -4.01
N LEU A 275 -10.92 -15.31 -4.03
CA LEU A 275 -9.78 -16.17 -4.37
C LEU A 275 -10.14 -16.96 -5.63
N ARG A 276 -9.37 -16.78 -6.70
CA ARG A 276 -9.49 -17.50 -7.96
C ARG A 276 -8.20 -18.28 -8.22
N SER A 277 -8.30 -19.60 -8.43
CA SER A 277 -7.15 -20.49 -8.63
C SER A 277 -6.05 -20.31 -7.57
N SER A 278 -6.45 -20.03 -6.33
CA SER A 278 -5.57 -19.57 -5.25
C SER A 278 -5.65 -20.54 -4.08
N ASN A 279 -4.57 -21.31 -3.88
CA ASN A 279 -4.57 -22.46 -2.97
C ASN A 279 -3.75 -22.19 -1.70
N ASN A 280 -4.00 -22.98 -0.65
CA ASN A 280 -3.17 -22.98 0.56
C ASN A 280 -3.08 -21.62 1.28
N ASN A 281 -4.07 -20.74 1.10
CA ASN A 281 -4.11 -19.46 1.82
C ASN A 281 -4.75 -19.63 3.20
N ILE A 282 -4.38 -18.77 4.14
CA ILE A 282 -4.96 -18.73 5.49
C ILE A 282 -5.70 -17.41 5.66
N LEU A 283 -6.99 -17.48 5.96
CA LEU A 283 -7.82 -16.33 6.29
C LEU A 283 -8.28 -16.48 7.75
N THR A 284 -7.80 -15.60 8.64
CA THR A 284 -8.19 -15.65 10.04
C THR A 284 -8.26 -14.29 10.72
N GLY A 285 -9.20 -14.10 11.65
CA GLY A 285 -9.38 -12.83 12.36
C GLY A 285 -9.93 -11.70 11.49
N ASN A 286 -10.33 -11.96 10.24
CA ASN A 286 -10.78 -10.90 9.35
C ASN A 286 -12.24 -10.53 9.60
N ILE A 287 -12.58 -9.26 9.35
CA ILE A 287 -13.93 -8.71 9.46
C ILE A 287 -14.38 -8.26 8.06
N ALA A 288 -15.50 -8.82 7.57
CA ALA A 288 -16.18 -8.36 6.37
C ALA A 288 -17.41 -7.54 6.77
N ARG A 289 -17.33 -6.21 6.63
CA ARG A 289 -18.41 -5.28 6.97
C ARG A 289 -19.02 -4.70 5.70
N ARG A 290 -20.26 -5.09 5.41
CA ARG A 290 -21.06 -4.50 4.32
C ARG A 290 -22.03 -3.48 4.87
N THR A 291 -22.10 -2.29 4.28
CA THR A 291 -23.10 -1.28 4.66
C THR A 291 -24.45 -1.52 3.98
N LYS A 292 -24.49 -2.32 2.91
CA LYS A 292 -25.70 -2.66 2.15
C LYS A 292 -25.75 -4.17 1.82
N LEU A 293 -26.84 -4.83 2.20
CA LEU A 293 -26.95 -6.30 2.31
C LEU A 293 -27.64 -6.95 1.09
N ASP A 294 -28.21 -6.18 0.18
CA ASP A 294 -29.23 -6.65 -0.76
C ASP A 294 -28.71 -7.09 -2.14
N GLU A 295 -27.44 -6.87 -2.50
CA GLU A 295 -26.90 -7.17 -3.85
C GLU A 295 -25.40 -7.56 -3.81
N GLY A 296 -24.98 -8.66 -4.47
CA GLY A 296 -23.56 -9.03 -4.61
C GLY A 296 -23.25 -10.53 -4.42
N TRP A 297 -22.03 -10.95 -4.80
CA TRP A 297 -21.57 -12.35 -4.80
C TRP A 297 -21.12 -12.89 -3.43
N GLY A 298 -21.35 -12.12 -2.36
CA GLY A 298 -21.13 -12.51 -0.97
C GLY A 298 -19.82 -12.03 -0.34
N ASN A 299 -19.57 -12.39 0.93
CA ASN A 299 -18.37 -11.96 1.66
C ASN A 299 -17.11 -12.66 1.14
N ILE A 300 -17.19 -13.96 0.91
CA ILE A 300 -16.06 -14.78 0.44
C ILE A 300 -16.45 -15.61 -0.78
N HIS A 301 -15.61 -15.56 -1.82
CA HIS A 301 -15.80 -16.32 -3.04
C HIS A 301 -14.52 -17.07 -3.38
N LEU A 302 -14.58 -18.40 -3.37
CA LEU A 302 -13.50 -19.31 -3.71
C LEU A 302 -13.85 -20.01 -5.02
N ASN A 303 -13.15 -19.66 -6.10
CA ASN A 303 -13.31 -20.28 -7.41
C ASN A 303 -12.05 -21.06 -7.79
N ASN A 304 -12.20 -22.35 -8.10
CA ASN A 304 -11.12 -23.28 -8.40
C ASN A 304 -9.97 -23.21 -7.36
N SER A 305 -10.31 -22.94 -6.11
CA SER A 305 -9.36 -22.65 -5.03
C SER A 305 -9.50 -23.70 -3.93
N ASN A 306 -8.39 -24.31 -3.54
CA ASN A 306 -8.37 -25.51 -2.70
C ASN A 306 -7.37 -25.38 -1.55
N SER A 307 -7.59 -26.16 -0.51
CA SER A 307 -6.71 -26.28 0.66
C SER A 307 -6.51 -24.95 1.39
N ASN A 308 -7.43 -23.99 1.23
CA ASN A 308 -7.43 -22.77 2.03
C ASN A 308 -8.00 -23.08 3.41
N LEU A 309 -7.43 -22.45 4.44
CA LEU A 309 -7.87 -22.56 5.83
C LEU A 309 -8.52 -21.24 6.25
N ILE A 310 -9.83 -21.27 6.47
CA ILE A 310 -10.64 -20.11 6.83
C ILE A 310 -11.29 -20.35 8.20
N TYR A 311 -10.85 -19.63 9.22
CA TYR A 311 -11.38 -19.77 10.58
C TYR A 311 -11.25 -18.48 11.38
N ASN A 312 -12.11 -18.30 12.38
CA ASN A 312 -12.13 -17.13 13.25
C ASN A 312 -12.33 -15.80 12.50
N ASN A 313 -13.15 -15.79 11.45
CA ASN A 313 -13.53 -14.58 10.72
C ASN A 313 -14.97 -14.15 11.07
N TYR A 314 -15.27 -12.87 10.87
CA TYR A 314 -16.59 -12.29 11.07
C TYR A 314 -17.23 -11.97 9.71
N PHE A 315 -18.18 -12.81 9.28
CA PHE A 315 -18.90 -12.66 8.03
C PHE A 315 -20.34 -12.22 8.30
N ASN A 316 -20.65 -10.97 7.91
CA ASN A 316 -21.98 -10.38 8.11
C ASN A 316 -22.60 -9.97 6.76
N SER A 317 -23.26 -10.92 6.11
CA SER A 317 -23.97 -10.76 4.83
C SER A 317 -25.04 -11.85 4.68
N PRO A 318 -26.16 -11.59 3.99
CA PRO A 318 -27.14 -12.63 3.67
C PRO A 318 -26.61 -13.65 2.65
N ASN A 319 -25.64 -13.26 1.80
CA ASN A 319 -24.86 -14.19 0.98
C ASN A 319 -23.46 -14.24 1.56
N ASN A 320 -23.11 -15.27 2.33
CA ASN A 320 -21.82 -15.30 3.01
C ASN A 320 -20.71 -15.90 2.14
N VAL A 321 -20.95 -17.08 1.54
CA VAL A 321 -19.90 -17.88 0.88
C VAL A 321 -20.34 -18.38 -0.47
N TYR A 322 -19.40 -18.43 -1.41
CA TYR A 322 -19.39 -19.38 -2.53
C TYR A 322 -18.06 -20.13 -2.54
N ASP A 323 -18.09 -21.45 -2.54
CA ASP A 323 -16.91 -22.32 -2.56
C ASP A 323 -17.15 -23.57 -3.42
N ASP A 324 -16.50 -23.61 -4.59
CA ASP A 324 -16.53 -24.74 -5.52
C ASP A 324 -15.37 -25.74 -5.33
N GLY A 325 -14.51 -25.51 -4.32
CA GLY A 325 -13.29 -26.27 -4.07
C GLY A 325 -13.36 -27.16 -2.83
N ASN A 326 -12.19 -27.64 -2.42
CA ASN A 326 -12.00 -28.38 -1.17
C ASN A 326 -11.24 -27.52 -0.17
N ASN A 327 -11.95 -26.80 0.69
CA ASN A 327 -11.37 -25.90 1.69
C ASN A 327 -11.75 -26.32 3.12
N ILE A 328 -11.04 -25.77 4.09
CA ILE A 328 -11.23 -26.08 5.51
C ILE A 328 -11.77 -24.83 6.21
N TRP A 329 -12.96 -24.94 6.79
CA TRP A 329 -13.72 -23.82 7.34
C TRP A 329 -13.66 -23.71 8.87
N ASN A 330 -12.88 -24.56 9.53
CA ASN A 330 -12.65 -24.52 10.97
C ASN A 330 -11.34 -25.20 11.36
N ILE A 331 -10.81 -24.85 12.53
CA ILE A 331 -9.76 -25.61 13.20
C ILE A 331 -10.36 -26.54 14.26
N THR A 332 -9.53 -27.37 14.91
CA THR A 332 -9.98 -28.07 16.12
C THR A 332 -10.27 -27.06 17.24
N LYS A 333 -11.33 -27.30 18.03
CA LYS A 333 -11.69 -26.49 19.21
C LYS A 333 -10.43 -26.23 20.06
N THR A 334 -10.04 -24.97 20.13
CA THR A 334 -8.78 -24.54 20.77
C THR A 334 -9.08 -23.42 21.76
N PRO A 335 -8.65 -23.52 23.04
CA PRO A 335 -8.83 -22.43 24.00
C PRO A 335 -8.21 -21.11 23.50
N GLY A 336 -8.96 -20.02 23.55
CA GLY A 336 -8.51 -18.69 23.12
C GLY A 336 -9.68 -17.79 22.73
N THR A 337 -9.52 -16.48 22.92
CA THR A 337 -10.56 -15.50 22.58
C THR A 337 -10.78 -15.44 21.07
N ASN A 338 -12.00 -15.71 20.62
CA ASN A 338 -12.38 -15.63 19.21
C ASN A 338 -12.84 -14.22 18.80
N ILE A 339 -13.11 -14.04 17.51
CA ILE A 339 -13.42 -12.74 16.88
C ILE A 339 -14.71 -12.08 17.42
N ILE A 340 -15.62 -12.87 18.02
CA ILE A 340 -16.83 -12.36 18.69
C ILE A 340 -16.71 -12.31 20.22
N GLY A 341 -15.51 -12.53 20.76
CA GLY A 341 -15.23 -12.47 22.19
C GLY A 341 -15.50 -13.75 22.99
N GLY A 342 -15.87 -14.85 22.33
CA GLY A 342 -16.07 -16.16 22.97
C GLY A 342 -14.76 -16.85 23.39
N PRO A 343 -14.81 -17.89 24.25
CA PRO A 343 -13.64 -18.46 24.92
C PRO A 343 -12.84 -19.49 24.12
N PHE A 344 -13.35 -19.95 22.97
CA PHE A 344 -12.67 -20.91 22.10
C PHE A 344 -12.61 -20.43 20.66
N LEU A 345 -11.47 -20.71 20.01
CA LEU A 345 -11.33 -20.71 18.56
C LEU A 345 -11.89 -22.02 18.00
N GLY A 346 -12.53 -21.93 16.83
CA GLY A 346 -13.10 -23.07 16.11
C GLY A 346 -13.29 -22.71 14.64
N GLY A 347 -14.52 -22.36 14.28
CA GLY A 347 -14.94 -21.92 12.96
C GLY A 347 -15.03 -20.41 12.85
N ASN A 348 -16.00 -19.94 12.06
CA ASN A 348 -16.25 -18.54 11.74
C ASN A 348 -17.60 -18.10 12.29
N TYR A 349 -17.78 -16.78 12.43
CA TYR A 349 -19.09 -16.20 12.69
C TYR A 349 -19.81 -15.94 11.36
N TRP A 350 -21.07 -16.36 11.30
CA TRP A 350 -21.96 -16.23 10.14
C TRP A 350 -23.24 -15.55 10.59
N SER A 351 -23.60 -14.42 9.97
CA SER A 351 -24.81 -13.66 10.35
C SER A 351 -26.13 -14.42 10.14
N ASP A 352 -26.13 -15.46 9.32
CA ASP A 352 -27.29 -16.29 8.94
C ASP A 352 -27.27 -17.69 9.57
N TYR A 353 -26.25 -18.01 10.38
CA TYR A 353 -26.23 -19.30 11.09
C TYR A 353 -27.29 -19.33 12.18
N ALA A 354 -28.32 -20.16 11.98
CA ALA A 354 -29.46 -20.31 12.88
C ALA A 354 -29.31 -21.46 13.90
N GLY A 355 -28.12 -22.04 14.01
CA GLY A 355 -27.85 -23.10 14.98
C GLY A 355 -27.75 -22.58 16.41
N ALA A 356 -27.70 -23.51 17.35
CA ALA A 356 -27.65 -23.26 18.79
C ALA A 356 -26.41 -23.90 19.42
N ASP A 357 -25.87 -23.22 20.43
CA ASP A 357 -24.89 -23.71 21.40
C ASP A 357 -25.63 -24.40 22.56
N THR A 358 -25.42 -25.70 22.73
CA THR A 358 -26.12 -26.55 23.70
C THR A 358 -25.25 -26.96 24.89
N ASP A 359 -23.93 -26.82 24.79
CA ASP A 359 -22.99 -27.12 25.87
C ASP A 359 -22.40 -25.87 26.55
N GLY A 360 -22.67 -24.68 26.01
CA GLY A 360 -22.33 -23.37 26.55
C GLY A 360 -20.89 -22.95 26.29
N ASP A 361 -20.21 -23.56 25.31
CA ASP A 361 -18.81 -23.24 24.97
C ASP A 361 -18.64 -22.07 24.00
N GLY A 362 -19.73 -21.51 23.47
CA GLY A 362 -19.72 -20.43 22.46
C GLY A 362 -19.48 -20.88 21.02
N LEU A 363 -19.59 -22.18 20.74
CA LEU A 363 -19.57 -22.79 19.42
C LEU A 363 -20.94 -23.45 19.13
N GLY A 364 -21.35 -23.46 17.88
CA GLY A 364 -22.63 -24.04 17.48
C GLY A 364 -22.58 -25.57 17.48
N ASP A 365 -23.60 -26.22 18.05
CA ASP A 365 -23.73 -27.68 18.17
C ASP A 365 -24.74 -28.30 17.19
N THR A 366 -25.56 -27.47 16.55
CA THR A 366 -26.68 -27.91 15.71
C THR A 366 -26.61 -27.30 14.31
N LEU A 367 -27.33 -27.86 13.33
CA LEU A 367 -27.22 -27.42 11.93
C LEU A 367 -25.77 -27.46 11.40
N LEU A 368 -25.07 -28.56 11.71
CA LEU A 368 -23.68 -28.79 11.33
C LEU A 368 -23.53 -29.78 10.17
N PRO A 369 -22.52 -29.61 9.31
CA PRO A 369 -21.74 -28.38 9.19
C PRO A 369 -22.62 -27.23 8.68
N TYR A 370 -22.27 -25.98 9.01
CA TYR A 370 -22.81 -24.84 8.26
C TYR A 370 -22.18 -24.85 6.86
N ASP A 371 -23.02 -24.99 5.83
CA ASP A 371 -22.61 -25.13 4.43
C ASP A 371 -23.13 -24.00 3.51
N SER A 372 -23.69 -22.93 4.11
CA SER A 372 -24.28 -21.78 3.42
C SER A 372 -25.32 -22.21 2.35
N GLU A 373 -26.29 -23.06 2.72
CA GLU A 373 -27.31 -23.60 1.82
C GLU A 373 -26.72 -24.38 0.64
N GLY A 374 -25.64 -25.12 0.89
CA GLY A 374 -24.91 -25.89 -0.11
C GLY A 374 -24.02 -25.07 -1.04
N GLN A 375 -23.78 -23.78 -0.74
CA GLN A 375 -22.79 -22.97 -1.46
C GLN A 375 -21.35 -23.31 -1.07
N ILE A 376 -21.14 -24.10 -0.01
CA ILE A 376 -19.87 -24.79 0.27
C ILE A 376 -19.97 -26.21 -0.29
N ALA A 377 -19.32 -26.44 -1.44
CA ALA A 377 -19.49 -27.70 -2.20
C ALA A 377 -18.98 -28.93 -1.45
N ASN A 378 -17.91 -28.80 -0.64
CA ASN A 378 -17.28 -29.91 0.06
C ASN A 378 -17.00 -29.54 1.52
N GLY A 379 -17.70 -30.20 2.46
CA GLY A 379 -17.50 -29.99 3.91
C GLY A 379 -18.41 -28.88 4.46
N GLY A 380 -17.80 -27.88 5.10
CA GLY A 380 -18.49 -26.78 5.77
C GLY A 380 -17.87 -26.48 7.13
N ASP A 381 -18.42 -25.51 7.84
CA ASP A 381 -17.95 -25.11 9.16
C ASP A 381 -18.60 -25.98 10.25
N TYR A 382 -17.78 -26.79 10.92
CA TYR A 382 -18.24 -27.68 12.00
C TYR A 382 -18.19 -27.04 13.39
N LEU A 383 -17.62 -25.84 13.53
CA LEU A 383 -17.57 -25.13 14.80
C LEU A 383 -17.97 -23.64 14.63
N PRO A 384 -19.14 -23.32 14.04
CA PRO A 384 -19.58 -21.94 13.87
C PRO A 384 -19.55 -21.19 15.20
N LEU A 385 -19.15 -19.92 15.18
CA LEU A 385 -19.11 -19.09 16.37
C LEU A 385 -20.52 -18.56 16.69
N VAL A 386 -20.95 -18.73 17.94
CA VAL A 386 -22.25 -18.23 18.41
C VAL A 386 -22.03 -17.39 19.66
N THR A 387 -22.70 -16.24 19.77
CA THR A 387 -22.71 -15.48 21.01
C THR A 387 -23.35 -16.32 22.11
N PRO A 388 -22.65 -16.61 23.23
CA PRO A 388 -23.24 -17.37 24.33
C PRO A 388 -24.51 -16.67 24.81
N ALA A 389 -25.54 -17.44 25.18
CA ALA A 389 -26.86 -16.92 25.57
C ALA A 389 -26.84 -15.90 26.75
N GLU A 390 -25.69 -15.66 27.40
CA GLU A 390 -25.51 -14.74 28.52
C GLU A 390 -24.58 -13.54 28.25
N HIS A 391 -24.07 -13.31 27.03
CA HIS A 391 -23.20 -12.17 26.74
C HIS A 391 -23.85 -11.14 25.79
N PRO A 392 -23.89 -9.84 26.17
CA PRO A 392 -24.45 -8.79 25.31
C PRO A 392 -23.57 -8.60 24.07
N GLU A 393 -24.21 -8.19 22.97
CA GLU A 393 -23.62 -7.89 21.67
C GLU A 393 -22.23 -7.23 21.77
N PRO A 394 -21.27 -7.62 20.92
CA PRO A 394 -19.98 -6.95 20.89
C PRO A 394 -20.18 -5.45 20.68
N ALA A 395 -19.38 -4.66 21.41
CA ALA A 395 -19.40 -3.21 21.35
C ALA A 395 -19.43 -2.75 19.88
N SER A 396 -20.47 -2.02 19.53
CA SER A 396 -20.61 -1.38 18.24
C SER A 396 -19.37 -0.53 18.01
N ILE A 397 -18.54 -0.94 17.04
CA ILE A 397 -17.39 -0.17 16.60
C ILE A 397 -17.96 0.97 15.74
N TYR A 398 -18.49 2.00 16.40
CA TYR A 398 -18.90 3.24 15.74
C TYR A 398 -17.64 3.92 15.21
N THR A 399 -17.58 4.13 13.90
CA THR A 399 -16.59 5.00 13.27
C THR A 399 -16.79 6.43 13.78
N VAL A 400 -15.69 7.04 14.21
CA VAL A 400 -15.61 8.48 14.42
C VAL A 400 -15.68 9.12 13.04
N ASN A 401 -16.85 9.64 12.67
CA ASN A 401 -16.94 10.59 11.56
C ASN A 401 -16.14 11.84 11.97
N SER A 402 -14.91 11.98 11.47
CA SER A 402 -14.26 13.28 11.43
C SER A 402 -15.00 14.12 10.39
N GLY A 403 -15.98 14.88 10.86
CA GLY A 403 -16.74 15.83 10.06
C GLY A 403 -15.82 16.85 9.42
N ALA A 404 -16.07 17.11 8.15
CA ALA A 404 -15.63 18.31 7.46
C ALA A 404 -16.12 19.56 8.21
N GLY A 405 -15.19 20.47 8.45
CA GLY A 405 -15.42 21.84 8.92
C GLY A 405 -14.32 22.72 8.34
#